data_AF-A0A830AXJ4-F1
#
_entry.id   AF-A0A830AXJ4-F1
#
_cell.length_a   1.000
_cell.length_b   1.000
_cell.length_c   1.000
_cell.angle_alpha   90.00
_cell.angle_beta   90.00
_cell.angle_gamma   90.00
#
_symmetry.space_group_name_H-M   'P 1'
#
loop_
_entity.id
_entity.type
_entity.pdbx_description
1 polymer ?
#
loop_
_entity_poly.entity_id
_entity_poly.type
_entity_poly.pdbx_seq_one_letter_code
_entity_poly.pdbx_strand_id
1 'polypeptide(L)'
;MDASDYSRLAESMSDFIESRTDLSVGPIDRPPPVSKKQIVFIAAVVLALTPFFIKRLISGKTFLHEKNVWMAGAIFVYFFSVSGAMFNIIRKMPMFMADRQDPSKLVFFYQGSGMQLGAEGFAVGFLYTIVGLLLAFVTHVLVRVKNRTVQRVFMIFAMFVSFLAVRKVIFLDNWKTGYGIHGYWPSSWQ
;
A
#
# COMPACT_ATOMS: atom_id res chain seq x y z
N MET A 1 -18.75 -11.03 7.01
CA MET A 1 -18.16 -12.32 6.60
C MET A 1 -18.90 -12.74 5.36
N ASP A 2 -18.26 -12.65 4.20
CA ASP A 2 -18.95 -12.76 2.92
C ASP A 2 -19.26 -14.23 2.60
N ALA A 3 -20.55 -14.53 2.48
CA ALA A 3 -21.08 -15.84 2.12
C ALA A 3 -20.66 -16.29 0.70
N SER A 4 -20.13 -15.39 -0.12
CA SER A 4 -19.68 -15.69 -1.48
C SER A 4 -18.39 -16.51 -1.51
N ASP A 5 -17.48 -16.33 -0.54
CA ASP A 5 -16.21 -17.07 -0.49
C ASP A 5 -16.40 -18.52 -0.01
N TYR A 6 -17.47 -18.79 0.74
CA TYR A 6 -17.85 -20.15 1.15
C TYR A 6 -18.60 -20.92 0.07
N SER A 7 -19.06 -20.29 -1.01
CA SER A 7 -19.98 -20.98 -1.93
C SER A 7 -19.31 -21.99 -2.88
N ARG A 8 -17.97 -22.03 -2.96
CA ARG A 8 -17.25 -22.81 -3.99
C ARG A 8 -15.97 -23.52 -3.55
N LEU A 9 -15.67 -23.56 -2.25
CA LEU A 9 -14.48 -24.25 -1.75
C LEU A 9 -14.84 -25.66 -1.28
N ALA A 10 -13.97 -26.64 -1.54
CA ALA A 10 -14.18 -28.02 -1.10
C ALA A 10 -14.39 -28.12 0.43
N GLU A 11 -13.84 -27.16 1.18
CA GLU A 11 -13.97 -27.03 2.64
C GLU A 11 -15.38 -26.68 3.10
N SER A 12 -16.09 -25.81 2.38
CA SER A 12 -17.47 -25.49 2.80
C SER A 12 -18.43 -26.65 2.55
N MET A 13 -18.14 -27.47 1.53
CA MET A 13 -18.90 -28.68 1.25
C MET A 13 -18.57 -29.79 2.26
N SER A 14 -17.31 -29.94 2.68
CA SER A 14 -16.96 -30.88 3.75
C SER A 14 -17.62 -30.49 5.07
N ASP A 15 -17.59 -29.21 5.43
CA ASP A 15 -18.19 -28.69 6.66
C ASP A 15 -19.72 -28.88 6.63
N PHE A 16 -20.36 -28.69 5.47
CA PHE A 16 -21.79 -28.94 5.30
C PHE A 16 -22.16 -30.42 5.47
N ILE A 17 -21.39 -31.34 4.89
CA ILE A 17 -21.63 -32.78 5.00
C ILE A 17 -21.39 -33.25 6.43
N GLU A 18 -20.30 -32.83 7.07
CA GLU A 18 -20.02 -33.17 8.47
C GLU A 18 -21.15 -32.68 9.40
N SER A 19 -21.67 -31.46 9.19
CA SER A 19 -22.78 -30.92 9.97
C SER A 19 -24.13 -31.64 9.82
N ARG A 20 -24.35 -32.36 8.70
CA ARG A 20 -25.63 -33.02 8.38
C ARG A 20 -25.60 -34.53 8.58
N THR A 21 -24.42 -35.14 8.50
CA THR A 21 -24.25 -36.58 8.56
C THR A 21 -23.40 -37.05 9.74
N ASP A 22 -22.79 -36.15 10.50
CA ASP A 22 -21.93 -36.45 11.67
C ASP A 22 -20.77 -37.41 11.33
N LEU A 23 -20.42 -37.46 10.04
CA LEU A 23 -19.34 -38.25 9.48
C LEU A 23 -18.20 -37.31 9.11
N SER A 24 -17.03 -37.55 9.71
CA SER A 24 -15.84 -36.74 9.43
C SER A 24 -15.33 -37.01 8.01
N VAL A 25 -15.26 -35.96 7.20
CA VAL A 25 -14.72 -36.04 5.84
C VAL A 25 -13.19 -36.06 5.95
N GLY A 26 -12.55 -37.03 5.28
CA GLY A 26 -11.09 -37.17 5.27
C GLY A 26 -10.35 -35.93 4.73
N PRO A 27 -9.02 -35.84 4.91
CA PRO A 27 -8.26 -34.65 4.59
C PRO A 27 -8.38 -34.28 3.09
N ILE A 28 -8.72 -33.01 2.83
CA ILE A 28 -8.84 -32.48 1.47
C ILE A 28 -7.44 -32.32 0.89
N ASP A 29 -7.09 -33.20 -0.05
CA ASP A 29 -5.82 -33.14 -0.75
C ASP A 29 -5.83 -31.97 -1.75
N ARG A 30 -5.02 -30.95 -1.48
CA ARG A 30 -4.88 -29.78 -2.35
C ARG A 30 -3.68 -30.04 -3.27
N PRO A 31 -3.88 -30.36 -4.56
CA PRO A 31 -2.74 -30.48 -5.47
C PRO A 31 -2.01 -29.15 -5.51
N PRO A 32 -0.66 -29.14 -5.49
CA PRO A 32 0.09 -27.91 -5.59
C PRO A 32 -0.36 -27.15 -6.85
N PRO A 33 -0.51 -25.81 -6.79
CA PRO A 33 -1.02 -25.02 -7.91
C PRO A 33 -0.14 -25.10 -9.15
N VAL A 34 1.07 -25.68 -9.03
CA VAL A 34 2.07 -25.84 -10.07
C VAL A 34 2.47 -27.31 -10.14
N SER A 35 2.42 -27.89 -11.34
CA SER A 35 2.80 -29.29 -11.56
C SER A 35 4.30 -29.51 -11.30
N LYS A 36 4.69 -30.69 -10.79
CA LYS A 36 6.11 -31.04 -10.57
C LYS A 36 6.98 -30.82 -11.83
N LYS A 37 6.43 -31.08 -13.02
CA LYS A 37 7.12 -30.83 -14.30
C LYS A 37 7.32 -29.35 -14.59
N GLN A 38 6.36 -28.50 -14.23
CA GLN A 38 6.47 -27.05 -14.36
C GLN A 38 7.50 -26.48 -13.37
N ILE A 39 7.56 -27.00 -12.14
CA ILE A 39 8.58 -26.60 -11.17
C ILE A 39 9.98 -26.94 -11.70
N VAL A 40 10.17 -28.15 -12.23
CA VAL A 40 11.45 -28.56 -12.84
C VAL A 40 11.79 -27.70 -14.05
N PHE A 41 10.80 -27.37 -14.89
CA PHE A 41 11.00 -26.48 -16.04
C PHE A 41 11.40 -25.06 -15.61
N ILE A 42 10.70 -24.47 -14.63
CA ILE A 42 11.03 -23.16 -14.07
C ILE A 42 12.44 -23.19 -13.47
N ALA A 43 12.78 -24.22 -12.70
CA ALA A 43 14.11 -24.37 -12.13
C ALA A 43 15.19 -24.46 -13.22
N ALA A 44 14.95 -25.21 -14.29
CA ALA A 44 15.86 -25.31 -15.43
C ALA A 44 16.03 -23.98 -16.17
N VAL A 45 14.94 -23.25 -16.39
CA VAL A 45 14.96 -21.91 -17.01
C VAL A 45 15.72 -20.92 -16.12
N VAL A 46 15.49 -20.94 -14.80
CA VAL A 46 16.21 -20.09 -13.84
C VAL A 46 17.70 -20.42 -13.87
N LEU A 47 18.08 -21.70 -13.82
CA LEU A 47 19.48 -22.15 -13.90
C LEU A 47 20.15 -21.72 -15.21
N ALA A 48 19.45 -21.82 -16.35
CA ALA A 48 19.98 -21.38 -17.64
C ALA A 48 20.14 -19.86 -17.74
N LEU A 49 19.20 -19.09 -17.16
CA LEU A 49 19.22 -17.63 -17.15
C LEU A 49 20.20 -17.05 -16.12
N THR A 50 20.51 -17.78 -15.05
CA THR A 50 21.41 -17.35 -13.97
C THR A 50 22.77 -16.87 -14.48
N PRO A 51 23.54 -17.63 -15.28
CA PRO A 51 24.84 -17.17 -15.76
C PRO A 51 24.73 -15.96 -16.70
N PHE A 52 23.66 -15.87 -17.49
CA PHE A 52 23.41 -14.71 -18.36
C PHE A 52 23.12 -13.44 -17.54
N PHE A 53 22.29 -13.55 -16.50
CA PHE A 53 22.01 -12.47 -15.57
C PHE A 53 23.25 -12.03 -14.78
N ILE A 54 24.04 -12.98 -14.26
CA ILE A 54 25.28 -12.68 -13.53
C ILE A 54 26.28 -11.97 -14.44
N LYS A 55 26.48 -12.46 -15.67
CA LYS A 55 27.37 -11.80 -16.63
C LYS A 55 26.90 -10.37 -16.95
N ARG A 56 25.59 -10.18 -17.10
CA ARG A 56 24.98 -8.86 -17.34
C ARG A 56 25.08 -7.93 -16.13
N LEU A 57 25.00 -8.48 -14.91
CA LEU A 57 25.17 -7.76 -13.66
C LEU A 57 26.63 -7.28 -13.52
N ILE A 58 27.61 -8.18 -13.64
CA ILE A 58 29.04 -7.86 -13.53
C ILE A 58 29.49 -6.84 -14.60
N SER A 59 28.88 -6.87 -15.79
CA SER A 59 29.16 -5.90 -16.86
C SER A 59 28.83 -4.44 -16.49
N GLY A 60 28.18 -4.17 -15.36
CA GLY A 60 27.93 -2.81 -14.82
C GLY A 60 26.93 -1.97 -15.61
N LYS A 61 26.54 -2.38 -16.83
CA LYS A 61 25.56 -1.70 -17.69
C LYS A 61 24.12 -2.10 -17.38
N THR A 62 23.78 -2.27 -16.11
CA THR A 62 22.44 -2.68 -15.68
C THR A 62 21.79 -1.63 -14.79
N PHE A 63 20.46 -1.53 -14.87
CA PHE A 63 19.65 -0.66 -14.02
C PHE A 63 19.89 -0.87 -12.51
N LEU A 64 20.39 -2.04 -12.10
CA LEU A 64 20.74 -2.36 -10.71
C LEU A 64 21.96 -1.59 -10.19
N HIS A 65 22.80 -1.03 -11.06
CA HIS A 65 23.95 -0.21 -10.67
C HIS A 65 23.60 1.28 -10.55
N GLU A 66 22.45 1.69 -11.07
CA GLU A 66 22.00 3.08 -11.03
C GLU A 66 21.48 3.44 -9.64
N LYS A 67 22.13 4.41 -8.98
CA LYS A 67 21.71 4.90 -7.65
C LYS A 67 20.27 5.40 -7.61
N ASN A 68 19.77 5.92 -8.74
CA ASN A 68 18.42 6.45 -8.85
C ASN A 68 17.37 5.33 -8.75
N VAL A 69 17.69 4.12 -9.22
CA VAL A 69 16.79 2.95 -9.14
C VAL A 69 16.66 2.49 -7.69
N TRP A 70 17.78 2.44 -6.95
CA TRP A 70 17.75 2.14 -5.52
C TRP A 70 17.03 3.21 -4.70
N MET A 71 17.23 4.48 -5.03
CA MET A 71 16.50 5.58 -4.39
C MET A 71 14.98 5.47 -4.63
N ALA A 72 14.57 5.20 -5.88
CA ALA A 72 13.16 4.99 -6.21
C ALA A 72 12.58 3.75 -5.50
N GLY A 73 13.35 2.65 -5.45
CA GLY A 73 12.97 1.44 -4.72
C GLY A 73 12.79 1.68 -3.22
N ALA A 74 13.68 2.46 -2.60
CA ALA A 74 13.57 2.81 -1.18
C ALA A 74 12.33 3.67 -0.88
N ILE A 75 12.05 4.67 -1.73
CA ILE A 75 10.82 5.50 -1.62
C ILE A 75 9.57 4.62 -1.78
N PHE A 76 9.60 3.65 -2.70
CA PHE A 76 8.50 2.72 -2.91
C PHE A 76 8.24 1.85 -1.66
N VAL A 77 9.29 1.29 -1.06
CA VAL A 77 9.16 0.50 0.19
C VAL A 77 8.65 1.37 1.34
N TYR A 78 9.11 2.61 1.45
CA TYR A 78 8.61 3.57 2.43
C TYR A 78 7.11 3.84 2.25
N PHE A 79 6.67 4.11 1.01
CA PHE A 79 5.26 4.33 0.69
C PHE A 79 4.38 3.13 1.07
N PHE A 80 4.81 1.91 0.74
CA PHE A 80 4.08 0.69 1.11
C PHE A 80 4.01 0.48 2.63
N SER A 81 5.08 0.83 3.34
CA SER A 81 5.11 0.74 4.81
C SER A 81 4.16 1.75 5.46
N VAL A 82 4.18 3.01 5.02
CA VAL A 82 3.40 4.10 5.62
C VAL A 82 1.91 4.03 5.25
N SER A 83 1.56 3.50 4.08
CA SER A 83 0.16 3.35 3.63
C SER A 83 -0.63 2.28 4.39
N GLY A 84 -0.02 1.55 5.32
CA GLY A 84 -0.70 0.49 6.06
C GLY A 84 -0.92 -0.78 5.24
N ALA A 85 -0.12 -1.01 4.19
CA ALA A 85 -0.22 -2.22 3.36
C ALA A 85 -0.12 -3.51 4.19
N MET A 86 0.69 -3.50 5.26
CA MET A 86 0.79 -4.63 6.20
C MET A 86 -0.54 -4.91 6.92
N PHE A 87 -1.25 -3.87 7.36
CA PHE A 87 -2.58 -4.01 7.96
C PHE A 87 -3.57 -4.63 6.98
N ASN A 88 -3.53 -4.18 5.72
CA ASN A 88 -4.39 -4.70 4.65
C ASN A 88 -4.12 -6.18 4.36
N ILE A 89 -2.83 -6.58 4.28
CA ILE A 89 -2.43 -7.96 3.99
C ILE A 89 -2.83 -8.91 5.13
N ILE A 90 -2.54 -8.54 6.39
CA ILE A 90 -2.81 -9.40 7.56
C ILE A 90 -4.30 -9.62 7.74
N ARG A 91 -5.10 -8.55 7.63
CA ARG A 91 -6.55 -8.61 7.89
C ARG A 91 -7.38 -8.87 6.64
N LYS A 92 -6.74 -9.07 5.48
CA LYS A 92 -7.38 -9.24 4.17
C LYS A 92 -8.44 -8.17 3.92
N MET A 93 -8.08 -6.90 4.20
CA MET A 93 -9.02 -5.78 4.05
C MET A 93 -9.36 -5.55 2.57
N PRO A 94 -10.64 -5.34 2.21
CA PRO A 94 -11.01 -4.98 0.85
C PRO A 94 -10.47 -3.60 0.48
N MET A 95 -10.18 -3.40 -0.81
CA MET A 95 -9.72 -2.10 -1.32
C MET A 95 -10.83 -1.04 -1.28
N PHE A 96 -12.08 -1.46 -1.48
CA PHE A 96 -13.30 -0.66 -1.46
C PHE A 96 -14.44 -1.53 -0.96
N MET A 97 -15.44 -0.94 -0.33
CA MET A 97 -16.67 -1.63 0.05
C MET A 97 -17.86 -1.03 -0.72
N ALA A 98 -18.83 -1.85 -1.09
CA ALA A 98 -20.11 -1.34 -1.58
C ALA A 98 -20.88 -0.72 -0.41
N ASP A 99 -21.54 0.42 -0.64
CA ASP A 99 -22.37 1.05 0.37
C ASP A 99 -23.49 0.10 0.79
N ARG A 100 -23.73 0.02 2.11
CA ARG A 100 -24.75 -0.85 2.69
C ARG A 100 -26.17 -0.36 2.37
N GLN A 101 -26.32 0.93 2.04
CA GLN A 101 -27.60 1.53 1.65
C GLN A 101 -27.82 1.56 0.13
N ASP A 102 -26.75 1.70 -0.66
CA ASP A 102 -26.80 1.74 -2.13
C ASP A 102 -25.71 0.83 -2.75
N PRO A 103 -26.03 -0.40 -3.19
CA PRO A 103 -25.05 -1.34 -3.73
C PRO A 103 -24.31 -0.84 -4.99
N SER A 104 -24.82 0.21 -5.65
CA SER A 104 -24.18 0.85 -6.81
C SER A 104 -23.10 1.88 -6.44
N LYS A 105 -22.96 2.24 -5.16
CA LYS A 105 -21.96 3.22 -4.70
C LYS A 105 -20.77 2.50 -4.07
N LEU A 106 -19.57 2.83 -4.57
CA LEU A 106 -18.31 2.35 -4.01
C LEU A 106 -17.80 3.32 -2.95
N VAL A 107 -17.62 2.81 -1.74
CA VAL A 107 -17.10 3.54 -0.58
C VAL A 107 -15.63 3.20 -0.42
N PHE A 108 -14.78 4.22 -0.57
CA PHE A 108 -13.32 4.11 -0.46
C PHE A 108 -12.79 4.49 0.94
N PHE A 109 -13.62 5.14 1.76
CA PHE A 109 -13.27 5.60 3.10
C PHE A 109 -14.31 5.10 4.10
N TYR A 110 -13.85 4.45 5.17
CA TYR A 110 -14.73 3.92 6.21
C TYR A 110 -14.73 4.83 7.43
N GLN A 111 -15.91 5.19 7.92
CA GLN A 111 -16.06 6.04 9.10
C GLN A 111 -15.97 5.15 10.35
N GLY A 112 -14.82 5.18 11.03
CA GLY A 112 -14.55 4.43 12.26
C GLY A 112 -13.07 4.14 12.48
N SER A 113 -12.59 4.21 13.73
CA SER A 113 -11.17 4.08 14.07
C SER A 113 -10.63 2.64 14.03
N GLY A 114 -11.49 1.63 14.09
CA GLY A 114 -11.10 0.22 14.17
C GLY A 114 -10.86 -0.48 12.83
N MET A 115 -11.22 0.17 11.72
CA MET A 115 -11.17 -0.41 10.37
C MET A 115 -10.58 0.59 9.38
N GLN A 116 -9.69 0.11 8.51
CA GLN A 116 -9.06 0.91 7.47
C GLN A 116 -9.18 0.17 6.15
N LEU A 117 -9.72 0.84 5.15
CA LEU A 117 -9.81 0.29 3.79
C LEU A 117 -8.46 0.39 3.09
N GLY A 118 -8.24 -0.51 2.12
CA GLY A 118 -6.99 -0.51 1.35
C GLY A 118 -6.76 0.80 0.60
N ALA A 119 -7.78 1.29 -0.12
CA ALA A 119 -7.70 2.55 -0.85
C ALA A 119 -7.47 3.76 0.06
N GLU A 120 -8.09 3.77 1.24
CA GLU A 120 -7.91 4.82 2.25
C GLU A 120 -6.45 4.89 2.72
N GLY A 121 -5.86 3.74 3.09
CA GLY A 121 -4.46 3.67 3.51
C GLY A 121 -3.49 4.12 2.42
N PHE A 122 -3.71 3.72 1.18
CA PHE A 122 -2.89 4.18 0.05
C PHE A 122 -3.06 5.68 -0.23
N ALA A 123 -4.28 6.23 -0.14
CA ALA A 123 -4.53 7.65 -0.35
C ALA A 123 -3.83 8.51 0.71
N VAL A 124 -3.93 8.12 1.99
CA VAL A 124 -3.26 8.84 3.09
C VAL A 124 -1.74 8.68 3.00
N GLY A 125 -1.23 7.47 2.78
CA GLY A 125 0.20 7.23 2.58
C GLY A 125 0.78 8.00 1.40
N PHE A 126 0.00 8.23 0.35
CA PHE A 126 0.41 9.04 -0.80
C PHE A 126 0.56 10.51 -0.44
N LEU A 127 -0.36 11.08 0.34
CA LEU A 127 -0.26 12.45 0.84
C LEU A 127 1.02 12.66 1.67
N TYR A 128 1.34 11.73 2.57
CA TYR A 128 2.60 11.78 3.34
C TYR A 128 3.84 11.71 2.43
N THR A 129 3.81 10.83 1.44
CA THR A 129 4.95 10.65 0.52
C THR A 129 5.16 11.87 -0.36
N ILE A 130 4.09 12.52 -0.85
CA ILE A 130 4.20 13.77 -1.63
C ILE A 130 4.89 14.86 -0.80
N VAL A 131 4.48 15.06 0.45
CA VAL A 131 5.08 16.10 1.31
C VAL A 131 6.56 15.80 1.54
N GLY A 132 6.92 14.55 1.80
CA GLY A 132 8.32 14.14 1.94
C GLY A 132 9.15 14.35 0.67
N LEU A 133 8.60 14.00 -0.50
CA LEU A 133 9.25 14.20 -1.80
C LEU A 133 9.40 15.67 -2.15
N LEU A 134 8.40 16.50 -1.87
CA LEU A 134 8.49 17.95 -2.05
C LEU A 134 9.59 18.55 -1.17
N LEU A 135 9.69 18.11 0.09
CA LEU A 135 10.76 18.54 0.99
C LEU A 135 12.14 18.16 0.44
N ALA A 136 12.31 16.91 0.01
CA ALA A 136 13.55 16.43 -0.61
C ALA A 136 13.90 17.19 -1.90
N PHE A 137 12.91 17.53 -2.72
CA PHE A 137 13.09 18.32 -3.93
C PHE A 137 13.57 19.74 -3.62
N VAL A 138 12.94 20.40 -2.66
CA VAL A 138 13.29 21.77 -2.24
C VAL A 138 14.72 21.82 -1.68
N THR A 139 15.15 20.79 -0.92
CA THR A 139 16.48 20.78 -0.30
C THR A 139 17.61 20.37 -1.25
N HIS A 140 17.40 19.36 -2.11
CA HIS A 140 18.49 18.82 -2.94
C HIS A 140 18.51 19.31 -4.39
N VAL A 141 17.35 19.56 -4.99
CA VAL A 141 17.24 19.90 -6.42
C VAL A 141 17.12 21.41 -6.59
N LEU A 142 16.20 22.03 -5.86
CA LEU A 142 15.86 23.44 -6.04
C LEU A 142 17.04 24.38 -5.70
N VAL A 143 17.92 23.98 -4.78
CA VAL A 143 19.15 24.72 -4.42
C VAL A 143 20.14 24.83 -5.59
N ARG A 144 20.06 23.93 -6.58
CA ARG A 144 20.96 23.94 -7.76
C ARG A 144 20.49 24.91 -8.85
N VAL A 145 19.28 25.47 -8.72
CA VAL A 145 18.70 26.39 -9.72
C VAL A 145 19.28 27.79 -9.53
N LYS A 146 19.95 28.33 -10.57
CA LYS A 146 20.59 29.66 -10.50
C LYS A 146 19.58 30.83 -10.45
N ASN A 147 18.35 30.63 -10.95
CA ASN A 147 17.34 31.68 -11.03
C ASN A 147 16.55 31.81 -9.73
N ARG A 148 16.74 32.95 -9.03
CA ARG A 148 16.09 33.26 -7.75
C ARG A 148 14.56 33.35 -7.84
N THR A 149 14.03 33.85 -8.96
CA THR A 149 12.58 33.98 -9.16
C THR A 149 11.94 32.60 -9.25
N VAL A 150 12.54 31.70 -10.04
CA VAL A 150 12.09 30.31 -10.16
C VAL A 150 12.17 29.59 -8.81
N GLN A 151 13.29 29.74 -8.09
CA GLN A 151 13.44 29.17 -6.75
C GLN A 151 12.34 29.64 -5.80
N ARG A 152 12.04 30.94 -5.77
CA ARG A 152 11.00 31.50 -4.89
C ARG A 152 9.60 30.99 -5.24
N VAL A 153 9.26 30.92 -6.53
CA VAL A 153 7.97 30.41 -7.00
C VAL A 153 7.79 28.93 -6.60
N PHE A 154 8.81 28.09 -6.80
CA PHE A 154 8.74 26.68 -6.41
C PHE A 154 8.67 26.49 -4.89
N MET A 155 9.34 27.31 -4.08
CA MET A 155 9.20 27.24 -2.62
C MET A 155 7.78 27.60 -2.15
N ILE A 156 7.19 28.68 -2.70
CA ILE A 156 5.81 29.06 -2.39
C ILE A 156 4.84 27.96 -2.80
N PHE A 157 5.05 27.38 -3.99
CA PHE A 157 4.25 26.26 -4.47
C PHE A 157 4.37 25.03 -3.55
N ALA A 158 5.60 24.64 -3.18
CA ALA A 158 5.83 23.51 -2.28
C ALA A 158 5.17 23.73 -0.91
N MET A 159 5.27 24.95 -0.36
CA MET A 159 4.62 25.33 0.89
C MET A 159 3.09 25.25 0.79
N PHE A 160 2.52 25.76 -0.31
CA PHE A 160 1.08 25.71 -0.55
C PHE A 160 0.55 24.27 -0.68
N VAL A 161 1.22 23.42 -1.46
CA VAL A 161 0.85 22.02 -1.62
C VAL A 161 0.98 21.26 -0.31
N SER A 162 2.07 21.50 0.44
CA SER A 162 2.27 20.88 1.77
C SER A 162 1.18 21.28 2.76
N PHE A 163 0.79 22.57 2.77
CA PHE A 163 -0.31 23.06 3.59
C PHE A 163 -1.64 22.39 3.22
N LEU A 164 -1.95 22.26 1.92
CA LEU A 164 -3.17 21.58 1.47
C LEU A 164 -3.17 20.10 1.84
N ALA A 165 -2.04 19.41 1.67
CA ALA A 165 -1.90 18.00 2.02
C ALA A 165 -2.13 17.77 3.51
N VAL A 166 -1.46 18.56 4.38
CA VAL A 166 -1.63 18.47 5.84
C VAL A 166 -3.06 18.78 6.25
N ARG A 167 -3.66 19.85 5.69
CA ARG A 167 -5.08 20.18 5.95
C ARG A 167 -6.01 19.04 5.57
N LYS A 168 -5.75 18.35 4.45
CA LYS A 168 -6.55 17.20 4.01
C LYS A 168 -6.38 15.99 4.92
N VAL A 169 -5.16 15.71 5.37
CA VAL A 169 -4.90 14.62 6.34
C VAL A 169 -5.63 14.89 7.65
N ILE A 170 -5.52 16.10 8.21
CA ILE A 170 -6.23 16.49 9.43
C ILE A 170 -7.74 16.39 9.28
N PHE A 171 -8.27 16.87 8.14
CA PHE A 171 -9.70 16.78 7.88
C PHE A 171 -10.20 15.32 7.83
N LEU A 172 -9.44 14.44 7.17
CA LEU A 172 -9.77 13.01 7.10
C LEU A 172 -9.69 12.34 8.47
N ASP A 173 -8.67 12.66 9.26
CA ASP A 173 -8.51 12.14 10.62
C ASP A 173 -9.65 12.56 11.53
N ASN A 174 -10.00 13.84 11.55
CA ASN A 174 -11.13 14.37 12.33
C ASN A 174 -12.46 13.73 11.89
N TRP A 175 -12.67 13.56 10.58
CA TRP A 175 -13.87 12.92 10.04
C TRP A 175 -13.96 11.43 10.45
N LYS A 176 -12.82 10.73 10.52
CA LYS A 176 -12.76 9.32 10.85
C LYS A 176 -12.88 9.03 12.34
N THR A 177 -12.20 9.80 13.18
CA THR A 177 -12.16 9.60 14.63
C THR A 177 -13.27 10.34 15.36
N GLY A 178 -13.88 11.35 14.73
CA GLY A 178 -14.77 12.29 15.41
C GLY A 178 -14.03 13.21 16.38
N TYR A 179 -12.69 13.16 16.41
CA TYR A 179 -11.88 13.99 17.28
C TYR A 179 -11.73 15.38 16.67
N GLY A 180 -12.23 16.39 17.37
CA GLY A 180 -11.90 17.79 17.04
C GLY A 180 -10.49 18.09 17.52
N ILE A 181 -9.59 18.50 16.63
CA ILE A 181 -8.30 19.06 17.07
C ILE A 181 -8.58 20.43 17.67
N HIS A 182 -8.47 20.53 19.00
CA HIS A 182 -8.56 21.80 19.71
C HIS A 182 -7.15 22.37 19.80
N GLY A 183 -6.94 23.56 19.23
CA GLY A 183 -5.69 24.28 19.41
C GLY A 183 -5.57 24.69 20.87
N TYR A 184 -4.73 24.01 21.65
CA TYR A 184 -4.43 24.43 23.01
C TYR A 184 -3.49 25.63 22.93
N TRP A 185 -4.04 26.82 23.11
CA TRP A 185 -3.23 28.03 23.26
C TRP A 185 -2.79 28.10 24.73
N PRO A 186 -1.49 27.99 25.06
CA PRO A 186 -1.06 28.12 26.44
C PRO A 186 -1.41 29.52 26.94
N SER A 187 -2.36 29.59 27.88
CA SER A 187 -2.90 30.86 28.40
C SER A 187 -1.94 31.59 29.33
N SER A 188 -0.87 30.93 29.77
CA SER A 188 0.22 31.55 30.53
C SER A 188 1.42 30.61 30.55
N TRP A 189 2.60 31.17 30.35
CA TRP A 189 3.86 30.53 30.73
C TRP A 189 4.07 30.84 32.21
N GLN A 190 3.90 29.84 33.08
CA GLN A 190 4.40 29.89 34.46
C GLN A 190 5.82 29.37 34.50
#